data_AF-A0AAU2F6J5-F1
#
_entry.id   AF-A0AAU2F6J5-F1
#
_cell.length_a   1.000
_cell.length_b   1.000
_cell.length_c   1.000
_cell.angle_alpha   90.00
_cell.angle_beta   90.00
_cell.angle_gamma   90.00
#
_symmetry.space_group_name_H-M   'P 1'
#
loop_
_entity.id
_entity.type
_entity.pdbx_description
1 polymer ?
#
loop_
_entity_poly.entity_id
_entity_poly.type
_entity_poly.pdbx_seq_one_letter_code
_entity_poly.pdbx_strand_id
1 'polypeptide(L)'
;MSVPYETAAYEPPESPESPEEHLERLLGRALNSFELPDEAIRRLDCALAHDSSLHSAHHSAGLHRETYRHTWLLADGSALTLWELVHNTAPGAGPQHEVYVDEEELRAATARLPLPADGPDFELPVTVQLTPVVQPRHVYVPDDSADHARRLLRRAENTDRPGTETAELLRTAFAHQITQAFGRPCRAGRSGIGFSLYEHAFLLPGGEEISLWEVEHTATPDGRHMCEVYPTEDGARDAMERRAARAS
;
A
#
# COMPACT_ATOMS: atom_id res chain seq x y z
N MET A 1 -15.76 -36.26 -37.58
CA MET A 1 -16.50 -35.00 -37.36
C MET A 1 -15.55 -34.06 -36.65
N SER A 2 -15.11 -33.00 -37.31
CA SER A 2 -14.19 -32.01 -36.73
C SER A 2 -15.01 -30.87 -36.17
N VAL A 3 -14.90 -30.64 -34.86
CA VAL A 3 -15.47 -29.46 -34.20
C VAL A 3 -14.60 -28.25 -34.52
N PRO A 4 -15.16 -27.14 -35.04
CA PRO A 4 -14.39 -25.92 -35.26
C PRO A 4 -14.15 -25.24 -33.90
N TYR A 5 -12.90 -24.93 -33.58
CA TYR A 5 -12.59 -24.02 -32.48
C TYR A 5 -12.81 -22.59 -32.98
N GLU A 6 -13.91 -21.99 -32.53
CA GLU A 6 -14.18 -20.57 -32.67
C GLU A 6 -13.12 -19.83 -31.84
N THR A 7 -12.20 -19.16 -32.52
CA THR A 7 -11.13 -18.40 -31.88
C THR A 7 -11.75 -17.11 -31.36
N ALA A 8 -12.23 -17.13 -30.12
CA ALA A 8 -12.62 -15.90 -29.42
C ALA A 8 -11.39 -14.98 -29.42
N ALA A 9 -11.53 -13.80 -30.04
CA ALA A 9 -10.49 -12.79 -30.05
C ALA A 9 -10.17 -12.45 -28.59
N TYR A 10 -8.93 -12.71 -28.19
CA TYR A 10 -8.37 -12.25 -26.93
C TYR A 10 -8.30 -10.73 -27.01
N GLU A 11 -9.23 -10.03 -26.36
CA GLU A 11 -9.09 -8.61 -26.09
C GLU A 11 -7.89 -8.46 -25.14
N PRO A 12 -6.82 -7.75 -25.53
CA PRO A 12 -5.71 -7.50 -24.64
C PRO A 12 -6.23 -6.72 -23.42
N PRO A 13 -5.70 -6.97 -22.21
CA PRO A 13 -6.05 -6.19 -21.03
C PRO A 13 -5.82 -4.70 -21.33
N GLU A 14 -6.74 -3.84 -20.89
CA GLU A 14 -6.58 -2.39 -20.96
C GLU A 14 -5.17 -2.03 -20.49
N SER A 15 -4.49 -1.20 -21.28
CA SER A 15 -3.15 -0.74 -20.90
C SER A 15 -3.27 -0.02 -19.56
N PRO A 16 -2.35 -0.28 -18.60
CA PRO A 16 -2.39 0.40 -17.32
C PRO A 16 -2.37 1.92 -17.54
N GLU A 17 -3.20 2.65 -16.78
CA GLU A 17 -3.25 4.12 -16.79
C GLU A 17 -1.82 4.67 -16.66
N SER A 18 -1.44 5.60 -17.53
CA SER A 18 -0.12 6.22 -17.43
C SER A 18 -0.04 7.16 -16.22
N PRO A 19 1.16 7.42 -15.68
CA PRO A 19 1.32 8.37 -14.57
C PRO A 19 0.80 9.78 -14.90
N GLU A 20 0.92 10.19 -16.17
CA GLU A 20 0.43 11.47 -16.70
C GLU A 20 -1.10 11.50 -16.73
N GLU A 21 -1.76 10.48 -17.30
CA GLU A 21 -3.23 10.37 -17.32
C GLU A 21 -3.82 10.34 -15.91
N HIS A 22 -3.17 9.63 -14.99
CA HIS A 22 -3.58 9.58 -13.59
C HIS A 22 -3.52 10.97 -12.94
N LEU A 23 -2.43 11.72 -13.18
CA LEU A 23 -2.26 13.07 -12.68
C LEU A 23 -3.31 14.02 -13.25
N GLU A 24 -3.53 14.00 -14.57
CA GLU A 24 -4.55 14.82 -15.23
C GLU A 24 -5.95 14.56 -14.65
N ARG A 25 -6.29 13.28 -14.45
CA ARG A 25 -7.57 12.89 -13.85
C ARG A 25 -7.70 13.34 -12.40
N LEU A 26 -6.62 13.31 -11.62
CA LEU A 26 -6.60 13.78 -10.24
C LEU A 26 -6.78 15.31 -10.17
N LEU A 27 -5.98 16.05 -10.94
CA LEU A 27 -6.03 17.52 -10.97
C LEU A 27 -7.34 18.04 -11.58
N GLY A 28 -7.89 17.35 -12.57
CA GLY A 28 -9.13 17.74 -13.26
C GLY A 28 -10.39 17.65 -12.39
N ARG A 29 -10.38 16.78 -11.36
CA ARG A 29 -11.51 16.66 -10.41
C ARG A 29 -11.30 17.43 -9.11
N ALA A 30 -10.06 17.71 -8.74
CA ALA A 30 -9.74 18.36 -7.48
C ALA A 30 -10.16 19.84 -7.47
N LEU A 31 -10.88 20.24 -6.43
CA LEU A 31 -11.39 21.60 -6.23
C LEU A 31 -10.28 22.62 -6.00
N ASN A 32 -9.13 22.19 -5.49
CA ASN A 32 -7.99 23.02 -5.10
C ASN A 32 -6.73 22.71 -5.93
N SER A 33 -6.87 22.14 -7.13
CA SER A 33 -5.73 21.80 -7.99
C SER A 33 -4.84 23.01 -8.31
N PHE A 34 -5.39 24.23 -8.30
CA PHE A 34 -4.65 25.48 -8.49
C PHE A 34 -3.79 25.92 -7.30
N GLU A 35 -3.95 25.30 -6.13
CA GLU A 35 -3.16 25.62 -4.93
C GLU A 35 -1.88 24.78 -4.82
N LEU A 36 -1.73 23.77 -5.69
CA LEU A 36 -0.55 22.93 -5.70
C LEU A 36 0.68 23.71 -6.19
N PRO A 37 1.85 23.57 -5.53
CA PRO A 37 3.08 24.21 -5.97
C PRO A 37 3.47 23.78 -7.39
N ASP A 38 3.77 24.74 -8.28
CA ASP A 38 4.23 24.47 -9.66
C ASP A 38 5.42 23.51 -9.70
N GLU A 39 6.30 23.56 -8.69
CA GLU A 39 7.44 22.65 -8.59
C GLU A 39 7.02 21.20 -8.39
N ALA A 40 5.95 20.93 -7.63
CA ALA A 40 5.43 19.57 -7.46
C ALA A 40 4.87 19.06 -8.79
N ILE A 41 4.11 19.88 -9.51
CA ILE A 41 3.53 19.54 -10.81
C ILE A 41 4.64 19.21 -11.82
N ARG A 42 5.64 20.09 -11.97
CA ARG A 42 6.78 19.86 -12.88
C ARG A 42 7.55 18.58 -12.59
N ARG A 43 7.68 18.21 -11.32
CA ARG A 43 8.36 16.96 -10.93
C ARG A 43 7.53 15.75 -11.33
N LEU A 44 6.21 15.81 -11.17
CA LEU A 44 5.28 14.73 -11.54
C LEU A 44 5.20 14.49 -13.05
N ASP A 45 5.42 15.52 -13.88
CA ASP A 45 5.51 15.36 -15.34
C ASP A 45 6.63 14.41 -15.78
N CYS A 46 7.64 14.17 -14.92
CA CYS A 46 8.75 13.27 -15.18
C CYS A 46 8.61 11.92 -14.44
N ALA A 47 7.41 11.58 -13.97
CA ALA A 47 7.17 10.34 -13.26
C ALA A 47 7.21 9.12 -14.18
N LEU A 48 7.91 8.08 -13.74
CA LEU A 48 8.07 6.80 -14.46
C LEU A 48 6.96 5.79 -14.12
N ALA A 49 6.41 5.89 -12.91
CA ALA A 49 5.35 5.01 -12.41
C ALA A 49 4.52 5.75 -11.35
N HIS A 50 3.30 5.26 -11.11
CA HIS A 50 2.44 5.72 -10.06
C HIS A 50 1.80 4.54 -9.31
N ASP A 51 1.45 4.75 -8.05
CA ASP A 51 0.65 3.86 -7.21
C ASP A 51 -0.40 4.69 -6.47
N SER A 52 -1.58 4.12 -6.26
CA SER A 52 -2.69 4.79 -5.56
C SER A 52 -3.33 3.85 -4.56
N SER A 53 -3.33 4.26 -3.30
CA SER A 53 -3.86 3.46 -2.20
C SER A 53 -4.85 4.28 -1.39
N LEU A 54 -5.99 3.69 -1.03
CA LEU A 54 -6.88 4.26 -0.02
C LEU A 54 -6.15 4.28 1.34
N HIS A 55 -6.12 5.45 1.99
CA HIS A 55 -5.47 5.66 3.29
C HIS A 55 -6.46 5.56 4.46
N SER A 56 -7.63 6.18 4.35
CA SER A 56 -8.71 6.06 5.34
C SER A 56 -10.07 6.25 4.68
N ALA A 57 -11.11 5.62 5.22
CA ALA A 57 -12.49 5.77 4.76
C ALA A 57 -13.44 5.80 5.96
N HIS A 58 -14.34 6.77 5.97
CA HIS A 58 -15.35 6.93 6.99
C HIS A 58 -16.70 7.17 6.32
N HIS A 59 -17.70 6.37 6.67
CA HIS A 59 -19.06 6.50 6.16
C HIS A 59 -20.04 6.50 7.34
N SER A 60 -20.83 7.56 7.49
CA SER A 60 -21.89 7.61 8.50
C SER A 60 -23.08 8.44 8.00
N ALA A 61 -24.29 7.95 8.22
CA ALA A 61 -25.55 8.64 7.90
C ALA A 61 -25.64 9.24 6.47
N GLY A 62 -25.05 8.58 5.47
CA GLY A 62 -25.02 9.05 4.08
C GLY A 62 -23.96 10.12 3.78
N LEU A 63 -23.15 10.48 4.77
CA LEU A 63 -21.90 11.20 4.61
C LEU A 63 -20.75 10.20 4.46
N HIS A 64 -19.80 10.53 3.60
CA HIS A 64 -18.57 9.78 3.40
C HIS A 64 -17.39 10.73 3.33
N ARG A 65 -16.26 10.24 3.84
CA ARG A 65 -14.97 10.91 3.79
C ARG A 65 -13.91 9.85 3.62
N GLU A 66 -13.28 9.86 2.47
CA GLU A 66 -12.20 8.96 2.09
C GLU A 66 -10.94 9.79 1.86
N THR A 67 -9.79 9.23 2.20
CA THR A 67 -8.49 9.83 1.90
C THR A 67 -7.68 8.82 1.12
N TYR A 68 -7.06 9.24 0.03
CA TYR A 68 -6.19 8.42 -0.79
C TYR A 68 -4.77 8.98 -0.77
N ARG A 69 -3.79 8.09 -0.91
CA ARG A 69 -2.38 8.39 -1.06
C ARG A 69 -1.95 7.97 -2.46
N HIS A 70 -1.53 8.95 -3.25
CA HIS A 70 -1.01 8.76 -4.60
C HIS A 70 0.50 8.97 -4.56
N THR A 71 1.29 7.99 -4.99
CA THR A 71 2.75 8.04 -4.95
C THR A 71 3.31 7.85 -6.35
N TRP A 72 4.19 8.75 -6.77
CA TRP A 72 4.86 8.71 -8.06
C TRP A 72 6.35 8.43 -7.87
N LEU A 73 6.89 7.56 -8.71
CA LEU A 73 8.33 7.33 -8.84
C LEU A 73 8.90 8.29 -9.89
N LEU A 74 9.84 9.13 -9.49
CA LEU A 74 10.48 10.11 -10.38
C LEU A 74 11.72 9.55 -11.06
N ALA A 75 12.13 10.17 -12.17
CA ALA A 75 13.32 9.77 -12.92
C ALA A 75 14.65 9.86 -12.13
N ASP A 76 14.69 10.68 -11.06
CA ASP A 76 15.84 10.77 -10.15
C ASP A 76 15.87 9.64 -9.09
N GLY A 77 14.88 8.74 -9.12
CA GLY A 77 14.72 7.64 -8.17
C GLY A 77 14.08 8.04 -6.83
N SER A 78 13.66 9.29 -6.67
CA SER A 78 12.88 9.74 -5.51
C SER A 78 11.38 9.49 -5.72
N ALA A 79 10.63 9.52 -4.63
CA ALA A 79 9.17 9.42 -4.66
C ALA A 79 8.53 10.77 -4.28
N LEU A 80 7.42 11.10 -4.92
CA LEU A 80 6.57 12.23 -4.55
C LEU A 80 5.18 11.71 -4.22
N THR A 81 4.59 12.21 -3.14
CA THR A 81 3.26 11.79 -2.69
C THR A 81 2.29 12.97 -2.74
N LEU A 82 1.10 12.73 -3.29
CA LEU A 82 -0.06 13.61 -3.14
C LEU A 82 -1.15 12.87 -2.35
N TRP A 83 -1.85 13.62 -1.52
CA TRP A 83 -2.96 13.17 -0.70
C TRP A 83 -4.26 13.67 -1.31
N GLU A 84 -5.20 12.77 -1.60
CA GLU A 84 -6.55 13.15 -2.03
C GLU A 84 -7.52 12.99 -0.86
N LEU A 85 -8.41 13.95 -0.66
CA LEU A 85 -9.56 13.90 0.24
C LEU A 85 -10.82 13.90 -0.61
N VAL A 86 -11.57 12.80 -0.54
CA VAL A 86 -12.88 12.64 -1.18
C VAL A 86 -13.95 12.75 -0.10
N HIS A 87 -14.89 13.66 -0.22
CA HIS A 87 -15.94 13.82 0.79
C HIS A 87 -17.25 14.31 0.20
N ASN A 88 -18.35 14.11 0.92
CA ASN A 88 -19.55 14.88 0.69
C ASN A 88 -19.94 15.68 1.94
N THR A 89 -20.48 16.87 1.73
CA THR A 89 -20.88 17.78 2.81
C THR A 89 -22.36 17.64 3.21
N ALA A 90 -23.13 16.87 2.44
CA ALA A 90 -24.54 16.57 2.73
C ALA A 90 -24.91 15.15 2.24
N PRO A 91 -25.85 14.45 2.91
CA PRO A 91 -26.35 13.17 2.42
C PRO A 91 -26.92 13.28 1.01
N GLY A 92 -26.43 12.43 0.09
CA GLY A 92 -26.84 12.45 -1.31
C GLY A 92 -26.20 13.54 -2.18
N ALA A 93 -25.35 14.40 -1.62
CA ALA A 93 -24.47 15.24 -2.43
C ALA A 93 -23.39 14.38 -3.11
N GLY A 94 -23.00 14.77 -4.32
CA GLY A 94 -21.90 14.13 -5.04
C GLY A 94 -20.55 14.31 -4.31
N PRO A 95 -19.58 13.42 -4.55
CA PRO A 95 -18.26 13.53 -3.96
C PRO A 95 -17.54 14.80 -4.44
N GLN A 96 -16.85 15.44 -3.50
CA GLN A 96 -15.95 16.55 -3.69
C GLN A 96 -14.53 16.04 -3.47
N HIS A 97 -13.60 16.51 -4.28
CA HIS A 97 -12.22 16.05 -4.28
C HIS A 97 -11.29 17.22 -3.96
N GLU A 98 -10.36 17.03 -3.03
CA GLU A 98 -9.31 17.98 -2.69
C GLU A 98 -7.97 17.27 -2.68
N VAL A 99 -6.89 17.94 -3.05
CA VAL A 99 -5.56 17.35 -3.18
C VAL A 99 -4.53 18.19 -2.44
N TYR A 100 -3.65 17.54 -1.69
CA TYR A 100 -2.65 18.17 -0.84
C TYR A 100 -1.29 17.51 -1.05
N VAL A 101 -0.21 18.31 -0.97
CA VAL A 101 1.16 17.77 -0.99
C VAL A 101 1.56 17.28 0.40
N ASP A 102 1.06 17.96 1.45
CA ASP A 102 1.38 17.69 2.84
C ASP A 102 0.25 16.92 3.56
N GLU A 103 0.63 15.92 4.35
CA GLU A 103 -0.28 15.16 5.20
C GLU A 103 -0.88 16.03 6.32
N GLU A 104 -0.14 17.04 6.82
CA GLU A 104 -0.64 17.95 7.85
C GLU A 104 -1.76 18.85 7.31
N GLU A 105 -1.64 19.32 6.07
CA GLU A 105 -2.70 20.08 5.38
C GLU A 105 -3.93 19.20 5.14
N LEU A 106 -3.74 17.95 4.69
CA LEU A 106 -4.81 16.96 4.59
C LEU A 106 -5.52 16.76 5.95
N ARG A 107 -4.76 16.65 7.04
CA ARG A 107 -5.30 16.46 8.39
C ARG A 107 -6.13 17.67 8.84
N ALA A 108 -5.65 18.88 8.57
CA ALA A 108 -6.39 20.11 8.83
C ALA A 108 -7.70 20.18 7.99
N ALA A 109 -7.63 19.80 6.71
CA ALA A 109 -8.78 19.72 5.81
C ALA A 109 -9.79 18.63 6.23
N THR A 110 -9.31 17.54 6.83
CA THR A 110 -10.15 16.48 7.39
C THR A 110 -10.88 16.96 8.66
N ALA A 111 -10.20 17.71 9.52
CA ALA A 111 -10.75 18.20 10.79
C ALA A 111 -11.92 19.19 10.62
N ARG A 112 -11.93 19.98 9.54
CA ARG A 112 -13.03 20.89 9.19
C ARG A 112 -14.28 20.18 8.68
N LEU A 113 -14.22 18.87 8.42
CA LEU A 113 -15.34 18.04 7.97
C LEU A 113 -15.72 17.03 9.08
N PRO A 114 -16.29 17.49 10.20
CA PRO A 114 -16.73 16.58 11.25
C PRO A 114 -17.88 15.71 10.73
N LEU A 115 -17.68 14.40 10.76
CA LEU A 115 -18.76 13.45 10.55
C LEU A 115 -19.59 13.37 11.84
N PRO A 116 -20.93 13.22 11.75
CA PRO A 116 -21.75 12.94 12.92
C PRO A 116 -21.20 11.70 13.63
N ALA A 117 -21.08 11.76 14.96
CA ALA A 117 -20.86 10.55 15.74
C ALA A 117 -22.00 9.56 15.42
N ASP A 118 -21.66 8.29 15.25
CA ASP A 118 -22.67 7.24 15.22
C ASP A 118 -23.57 7.40 16.47
N GLY A 119 -24.88 7.21 16.29
CA GLY A 119 -25.94 7.63 17.23
C GLY A 119 -25.78 7.21 18.70
N PRO A 120 -26.70 7.67 19.58
CA PRO A 120 -26.46 7.81 21.01
C PRO A 120 -25.83 6.58 21.65
N ASP A 121 -24.71 6.83 22.36
CA ASP A 121 -23.98 5.87 23.18
C ASP A 121 -24.96 4.99 23.97
N PHE A 122 -24.91 3.69 23.70
CA PHE A 122 -25.40 2.72 24.67
C PHE A 122 -24.48 2.82 25.89
N GLU A 123 -24.93 3.49 26.94
CA GLU A 123 -24.24 3.54 28.23
C GLU A 123 -24.05 2.12 28.78
N LEU A 124 -22.85 1.55 28.62
CA LEU A 124 -22.40 0.38 29.35
C LEU A 124 -21.62 0.87 30.59
N PRO A 125 -22.03 0.51 31.82
CA PRO A 125 -21.35 0.94 33.03
C PRO A 125 -20.11 0.08 33.27
N VAL A 126 -19.05 0.31 32.52
CA VAL A 126 -17.67 -0.06 32.90
C VAL A 126 -16.76 1.05 32.41
N THR A 127 -16.11 1.75 33.34
CA THR A 127 -14.99 2.63 33.02
C THR A 127 -13.81 1.76 32.59
N VAL A 128 -13.79 1.35 31.32
CA VAL A 128 -12.60 0.75 30.70
C VAL A 128 -11.68 1.92 30.39
N GLN A 129 -10.49 1.95 31.01
CA GLN A 129 -9.41 2.76 30.47
C GLN A 129 -9.09 2.19 29.08
N LEU A 130 -9.55 2.89 28.04
CA LEU A 130 -9.20 2.57 26.67
C LEU A 130 -7.72 2.92 26.51
N THR A 131 -6.89 1.88 26.41
CA THR A 131 -5.54 1.98 25.86
C THR A 131 -5.66 2.69 24.51
N PRO A 132 -4.81 3.68 24.18
CA PRO A 132 -4.89 4.36 22.89
C PRO A 132 -4.88 3.31 21.78
N VAL A 133 -5.95 3.29 20.97
CA VAL A 133 -6.02 2.44 19.79
C VAL A 133 -4.88 2.89 18.89
N VAL A 134 -3.84 2.06 18.79
CA VAL A 134 -2.81 2.24 17.78
C VAL A 134 -3.54 2.14 16.47
N GLN A 135 -3.66 3.26 15.75
CA GLN A 135 -4.31 3.24 14.45
C GLN A 135 -3.52 2.25 13.58
N PRO A 136 -4.19 1.23 12.99
CA PRO A 136 -3.52 0.30 12.10
C PRO A 136 -2.88 1.09 10.97
N ARG A 137 -1.62 0.80 10.65
CA ARG A 137 -0.87 1.56 9.64
C ARG A 137 -1.40 1.30 8.23
N HIS A 138 -2.15 0.21 8.08
CA HIS A 138 -2.65 -0.31 6.81
C HIS A 138 -4.18 -0.40 6.81
N VAL A 139 -4.77 -0.25 5.63
CA VAL A 139 -6.17 -0.60 5.38
C VAL A 139 -6.23 -2.11 5.15
N TYR A 140 -7.08 -2.77 5.92
CA TYR A 140 -7.20 -4.22 5.93
C TYR A 140 -8.53 -4.66 5.32
N VAL A 141 -8.47 -5.55 4.33
CA VAL A 141 -9.63 -6.28 3.85
C VAL A 141 -9.64 -7.65 4.52
N PRO A 142 -10.72 -8.05 5.21
CA PRO A 142 -10.84 -9.41 5.74
C PRO A 142 -10.71 -10.44 4.61
N ASP A 143 -9.78 -11.38 4.76
CA ASP A 143 -9.45 -12.41 3.76
C ASP A 143 -8.83 -13.64 4.44
N ASP A 144 -8.49 -14.69 3.69
CA ASP A 144 -7.81 -15.91 4.16
C ASP A 144 -6.33 -15.67 4.52
N SER A 145 -6.13 -14.77 5.48
CA SER A 145 -4.85 -14.18 5.86
C SER A 145 -3.94 -15.18 6.56
N ALA A 146 -4.54 -16.12 7.30
CA ALA A 146 -3.81 -17.25 7.89
C ALA A 146 -3.25 -18.18 6.80
N ASP A 147 -4.00 -18.45 5.72
CA ASP A 147 -3.46 -19.22 4.60
C ASP A 147 -2.41 -18.44 3.81
N HIS A 148 -2.62 -17.14 3.60
CA HIS A 148 -1.62 -16.27 2.97
C HIS A 148 -0.29 -16.30 3.71
N ALA A 149 -0.31 -16.10 5.03
CA ALA A 149 0.88 -16.20 5.88
C ALA A 149 1.55 -17.57 5.78
N ARG A 150 0.76 -18.66 5.78
CA ARG A 150 1.28 -20.03 5.63
C ARG A 150 2.00 -20.22 4.30
N ARG A 151 1.43 -19.72 3.20
CA ARG A 151 2.04 -19.81 1.86
C ARG A 151 3.33 -19.00 1.79
N LEU A 152 3.32 -17.78 2.34
CA LEU A 152 4.48 -16.89 2.40
C LEU A 152 5.65 -17.54 3.14
N LEU A 153 5.43 -18.03 4.37
CA LEU A 153 6.47 -18.69 5.17
C LEU A 153 6.98 -20.00 4.57
N ARG A 154 6.13 -20.73 3.82
CA ARG A 154 6.54 -21.94 3.11
C ARG A 154 7.44 -21.63 1.91
N ARG A 155 7.20 -20.50 1.24
CA ARG A 155 7.97 -20.02 0.09
C ARG A 155 9.33 -19.44 0.50
N ALA A 156 9.45 -18.95 1.73
CA ALA A 156 10.69 -18.44 2.29
C ALA A 156 11.80 -19.50 2.31
N GLU A 157 12.85 -19.27 1.53
CA GLU A 157 14.02 -20.16 1.39
C GLU A 157 15.20 -19.75 2.28
N ASN A 158 15.15 -18.58 2.92
CA ASN A 158 16.22 -18.11 3.80
C ASN A 158 16.28 -18.91 5.11
N THR A 159 17.51 -19.13 5.60
CA THR A 159 17.76 -19.92 6.82
C THR A 159 17.24 -19.24 8.09
N ASP A 160 17.24 -17.91 8.08
CA ASP A 160 16.79 -17.02 9.16
C ASP A 160 15.32 -16.58 9.00
N ARG A 161 14.52 -17.36 8.25
CA ARG A 161 13.09 -17.10 8.08
C ARG A 161 12.34 -17.08 9.42
N PRO A 162 11.20 -16.38 9.51
CA PRO A 162 10.41 -16.30 10.74
C PRO A 162 10.10 -17.68 11.33
N GLY A 163 10.27 -17.79 12.64
CA GLY A 163 10.17 -19.04 13.38
C GLY A 163 8.74 -19.51 13.65
N THR A 164 8.63 -20.60 14.41
CA THR A 164 7.33 -21.20 14.77
C THR A 164 6.43 -20.25 15.58
N GLU A 165 7.01 -19.42 16.43
CA GLU A 165 6.26 -18.41 17.21
C GLU A 165 5.55 -17.40 16.31
N THR A 166 6.25 -16.85 15.32
CA THR A 166 5.65 -15.95 14.32
C THR A 166 4.58 -16.66 13.50
N ALA A 167 4.82 -17.93 13.13
CA ALA A 167 3.83 -18.73 12.40
C ALA A 167 2.56 -19.00 13.24
N GLU A 168 2.70 -19.25 14.54
CA GLU A 168 1.57 -19.44 15.47
C GLU A 168 0.76 -18.18 15.64
N LEU A 169 1.41 -17.01 15.76
CA LEU A 169 0.73 -15.71 15.79
C LEU A 169 -0.06 -15.46 14.50
N LEU A 170 0.57 -15.67 13.34
CA LEU A 170 -0.05 -15.42 12.04
C LEU A 170 -1.23 -16.35 11.71
N ARG A 171 -1.34 -17.51 12.37
CA ARG A 171 -2.55 -18.35 12.26
C ARG A 171 -3.80 -17.68 12.80
N THR A 172 -3.65 -16.66 13.65
CA THR A 172 -4.78 -15.89 14.21
C THR A 172 -5.10 -14.65 13.40
N ALA A 173 -4.27 -14.30 12.41
CA ALA A 173 -4.49 -13.13 11.57
C ALA A 173 -5.80 -13.25 10.78
N PHE A 174 -6.60 -12.19 10.80
CA PHE A 174 -7.91 -12.17 10.12
C PHE A 174 -7.95 -11.23 8.91
N ALA A 175 -6.92 -10.39 8.74
CA ALA A 175 -6.74 -9.57 7.56
C ALA A 175 -5.25 -9.41 7.26
N HIS A 176 -4.93 -9.14 5.99
CA HIS A 176 -3.58 -8.82 5.56
C HIS A 176 -3.61 -7.74 4.47
N GLN A 177 -2.51 -7.03 4.32
CA GLN A 177 -2.27 -6.07 3.25
C GLN A 177 -0.88 -6.35 2.67
N ILE A 178 -0.77 -6.28 1.33
CA ILE A 178 0.49 -6.44 0.63
C ILE A 178 0.83 -5.11 -0.04
N THR A 179 1.99 -4.56 0.28
CA THR A 179 2.49 -3.28 -0.27
C THR A 179 3.88 -3.49 -0.83
N GLN A 180 4.14 -2.96 -2.03
CA GLN A 180 5.51 -2.94 -2.55
C GLN A 180 6.26 -1.76 -1.93
N ALA A 181 7.39 -2.04 -1.30
CA ALA A 181 8.21 -1.00 -0.67
C ALA A 181 9.22 -0.43 -1.68
N PHE A 182 8.98 0.80 -2.12
CA PHE A 182 9.92 1.56 -2.93
C PHE A 182 10.96 2.23 -2.04
N GLY A 183 12.25 2.13 -2.37
CA GLY A 183 13.33 2.66 -1.54
C GLY A 183 14.69 2.54 -2.21
N ARG A 184 15.72 3.13 -1.56
CA ARG A 184 17.06 3.38 -2.14
C ARG A 184 17.51 2.25 -3.07
N PRO A 185 17.82 2.55 -4.34
CA PRO A 185 18.43 1.56 -5.21
C PRO A 185 19.68 1.04 -4.48
N CYS A 186 19.72 -0.28 -4.25
CA CYS A 186 20.95 -0.93 -3.85
C CYS A 186 22.04 -0.40 -4.79
N ARG A 187 23.19 0.06 -4.27
CA ARG A 187 24.35 0.39 -5.11
C ARG A 187 24.93 -0.91 -5.68
N ALA A 188 24.17 -1.57 -6.54
CA ALA A 188 24.60 -2.69 -7.33
C ALA A 188 25.18 -2.11 -8.61
N GLY A 189 26.51 -2.14 -8.73
CA GLY A 189 27.15 -1.86 -10.00
C GLY A 189 26.67 -2.85 -11.05
N ARG A 190 26.27 -2.33 -12.22
CA ARG A 190 26.22 -2.96 -13.56
C ARG A 190 25.54 -4.33 -13.78
N SER A 191 25.10 -5.06 -12.77
CA SER A 191 24.47 -6.37 -12.93
C SER A 191 22.95 -6.21 -12.83
N GLY A 192 22.23 -6.53 -13.91
CA GLY A 192 20.76 -6.45 -14.04
C GLY A 192 20.00 -7.45 -13.16
N ILE A 193 20.35 -7.52 -11.87
CA ILE A 193 19.71 -8.34 -10.86
C ILE A 193 18.56 -7.52 -10.29
N GLY A 194 17.33 -7.91 -10.64
CA GLY A 194 16.12 -7.32 -10.08
C GLY A 194 15.90 -7.82 -8.66
N PHE A 195 15.75 -6.88 -7.73
CA PHE A 195 15.20 -7.15 -6.40
C PHE A 195 13.86 -6.43 -6.29
N SER A 196 12.88 -7.12 -5.73
CA SER A 196 11.60 -6.54 -5.32
C SER A 196 11.44 -6.74 -3.81
N LEU A 197 11.00 -5.71 -3.12
CA LEU A 197 10.74 -5.73 -1.68
C LEU A 197 9.24 -5.50 -1.46
N TYR A 198 8.59 -6.42 -0.74
CA TYR A 198 7.19 -6.33 -0.37
C TYR A 198 7.03 -6.39 1.15
N GLU A 199 6.14 -5.58 1.69
CA GLU A 199 5.64 -5.71 3.05
C GLU A 199 4.32 -6.50 3.00
N HIS A 200 4.22 -7.50 3.87
CA HIS A 200 3.02 -8.23 4.19
C HIS A 200 2.64 -7.88 5.63
N ALA A 201 1.74 -6.90 5.78
CA ALA A 201 1.20 -6.53 7.07
C ALA A 201 0.00 -7.42 7.40
N PHE A 202 -0.10 -7.91 8.64
CA PHE A 202 -1.17 -8.78 9.12
C PHE A 202 -1.81 -8.18 10.37
N LEU A 203 -3.14 -8.20 10.41
CA LEU A 203 -3.92 -7.72 11.55
C LEU A 203 -4.37 -8.90 12.43
N LEU A 204 -4.01 -8.84 13.71
CA LEU A 204 -4.34 -9.85 14.73
C LEU A 204 -5.64 -9.49 15.47
N PRO A 205 -6.33 -10.46 16.11
CA PRO A 205 -7.61 -10.22 16.80
C PRO A 205 -7.56 -9.17 17.92
N GLY A 206 -6.37 -8.90 18.47
CA GLY A 206 -6.14 -7.85 19.48
C GLY A 206 -6.00 -6.43 18.91
N GLY A 207 -6.08 -6.26 17.59
CA GLY A 207 -5.78 -4.98 16.92
C GLY A 207 -4.29 -4.71 16.72
N GLU A 208 -3.44 -5.64 17.14
CA GLU A 208 -2.00 -5.60 16.90
C GLU A 208 -1.69 -5.91 15.43
N GLU A 209 -0.71 -5.20 14.89
CA GLU A 209 -0.22 -5.38 13.54
C GLU A 209 1.17 -6.01 13.56
N ILE A 210 1.38 -7.00 12.70
CA ILE A 210 2.69 -7.62 12.47
C ILE A 210 3.03 -7.56 10.98
N SER A 211 4.21 -7.05 10.65
CA SER A 211 4.71 -6.98 9.28
C SER A 211 5.78 -8.02 9.02
N LEU A 212 5.69 -8.71 7.89
CA LEU A 212 6.75 -9.52 7.32
C LEU A 212 7.24 -8.88 6.01
N TRP A 213 8.54 -8.94 5.78
CA TRP A 213 9.19 -8.32 4.64
C TRP A 213 9.70 -9.39 3.70
N GLU A 214 9.11 -9.47 2.51
CA GLU A 214 9.50 -10.39 1.45
C GLU A 214 10.46 -9.73 0.46
N VAL A 215 11.59 -10.40 0.21
CA VAL A 215 12.52 -10.07 -0.86
C VAL A 215 12.39 -11.12 -1.95
N GLU A 216 11.98 -10.69 -3.14
CA GLU A 216 12.01 -11.51 -4.35
C GLU A 216 13.20 -11.10 -5.21
N HIS A 217 14.04 -12.05 -5.63
CA HIS A 217 15.21 -11.76 -6.46
C HIS A 217 15.71 -12.94 -7.28
N THR A 218 16.55 -12.66 -8.28
CA THR A 218 17.26 -13.68 -9.09
C THR A 218 18.76 -13.73 -8.82
N ALA A 219 19.23 -13.08 -7.73
CA ALA A 219 20.62 -13.07 -7.24
C ALA A 219 21.12 -14.43 -6.69
N THR A 220 20.85 -15.52 -7.37
CA THR A 220 21.26 -16.88 -7.01
C THR A 220 22.33 -17.37 -8.01
N PRO A 221 23.24 -18.29 -7.62
CA PRO A 221 24.28 -18.79 -8.54
C PRO A 221 23.73 -19.40 -9.84
N ASP A 222 22.51 -19.93 -9.80
CA ASP A 222 21.76 -20.54 -10.89
C ASP A 222 20.72 -19.60 -11.54
N GLY A 223 20.59 -18.37 -11.05
CA GLY A 223 19.67 -17.36 -11.57
C GLY A 223 18.18 -17.66 -11.34
N ARG A 224 17.86 -18.68 -10.53
CA ARG A 224 16.47 -19.00 -10.18
C ARG A 224 15.86 -17.92 -9.29
N HIS A 225 14.55 -17.76 -9.42
CA HIS A 225 13.76 -16.92 -8.53
C HIS A 225 13.89 -17.43 -7.08
N MET A 226 14.19 -16.51 -6.18
CA MET A 226 14.36 -16.75 -4.75
C MET A 226 13.42 -15.84 -3.99
N CYS A 227 12.78 -16.39 -2.96
CA CYS A 227 11.93 -15.66 -2.04
C CYS A 227 12.49 -15.79 -0.63
N GLU A 228 12.65 -14.66 0.04
CA GLU A 228 13.18 -14.60 1.39
C GLU A 228 12.29 -13.72 2.23
N VAL A 229 12.03 -14.13 3.47
CA VAL A 229 11.09 -13.43 4.35
C VAL A 229 11.81 -13.08 5.65
N TYR A 230 11.61 -11.85 6.09
CA TYR A 230 12.26 -11.26 7.25
C TYR A 230 11.24 -10.63 8.20
N PRO A 231 11.49 -10.62 9.52
CA PRO A 231 10.61 -9.99 10.49
C PRO A 231 10.74 -8.45 10.52
N THR A 232 11.77 -7.88 9.90
CA THR A 232 12.02 -6.43 9.89
C THR A 232 12.45 -5.94 8.51
N GLU A 233 12.08 -4.69 8.19
CA GLU A 233 12.46 -4.01 6.95
C GLU A 233 13.97 -3.88 6.81
N ASP A 234 14.65 -3.45 7.87
CA ASP A 234 16.10 -3.29 7.89
C ASP A 234 16.81 -4.63 7.65
N GLY A 235 16.30 -5.72 8.23
CA GLY A 235 16.84 -7.07 8.01
C GLY A 235 16.72 -7.51 6.54
N ALA A 236 15.59 -7.21 5.90
CA ALA A 236 15.36 -7.46 4.48
C ALA A 236 16.27 -6.61 3.59
N ARG A 237 16.44 -5.33 3.89
CA ARG A 237 17.33 -4.43 3.15
C ARG A 237 18.80 -4.82 3.27
N ASP A 238 19.28 -5.10 4.48
CA ASP A 238 20.65 -5.57 4.70
C ASP A 238 20.91 -6.88 3.95
N ALA A 239 19.90 -7.76 3.89
CA ALA A 239 19.95 -8.99 3.11
C ALA A 239 20.05 -8.75 1.60
N MET A 240 19.32 -7.78 1.06
CA MET A 240 19.44 -7.35 -0.34
C MET A 240 20.84 -6.82 -0.64
N GLU A 241 21.39 -5.95 0.21
CA GLU A 241 22.73 -5.37 0.03
C GLU A 241 23.82 -6.45 0.05
N ARG A 242 23.77 -7.38 1.01
CA ARG A 242 24.72 -8.50 1.08
C ARG A 242 24.69 -9.38 -0.17
N ARG A 243 23.51 -9.58 -0.78
CA ARG A 243 23.36 -10.39 -1.99
C ARG A 243 23.83 -9.68 -3.23
N ALA A 244 23.49 -8.40 -3.37
CA ALA A 244 24.00 -7.55 -4.44
C ALA A 244 25.54 -7.52 -4.45
N ALA A 245 26.17 -7.44 -3.27
CA ALA A 245 27.63 -7.46 -3.15
C ALA A 245 28.28 -8.82 -3.51
N ARG A 246 27.58 -9.94 -3.30
CA ARG A 246 28.07 -11.29 -3.65
C ARG A 246 27.91 -11.65 -5.12
N ALA A 247 26.97 -10.98 -5.80
CA ALA A 247 26.69 -11.19 -7.22
C ALA A 247 27.42 -10.18 -8.13
N SER A 248 28.24 -9.29 -7.55
CA SER A 248 29.10 -8.33 -8.24
C SER A 248 30.52 -8.87 -8.46
#